data_AF-A0A239H3Q8-F1
#
_entry.id   AF-A0A239H3Q8-F1
#
_cell.length_a   1.000
_cell.length_b   1.000
_cell.length_c   1.000
_cell.angle_alpha   90.00
_cell.angle_beta   90.00
_cell.angle_gamma   90.00
#
_symmetry.space_group_name_H-M   'P 1'
#
loop_
_entity.id
_entity.type
_entity.pdbx_description
1 polymer ?
#
loop_
_entity_poly.entity_id
_entity_poly.type
_entity_poly.pdbx_seq_one_letter_code
_entity_poly.pdbx_strand_id
1 'polypeptide(L)'
;MGTALAHLGAIVGGVVGSVALMGWLARLAFGSARLPLRSRRREHEAAPAGRPLEQVAADLRRLGRQVAAVPAGAPMARRLGLQAAYDDVLTEAARLLEVPHALGDLRPGRARDVERLRVQAALADAGLAVPD
;
A
#
# COMPACT_ATOMS: atom_id res chain seq x y z
N MET A 1 41.71 2.10 5.32
CA MET A 1 40.70 1.13 4.83
C MET A 1 39.41 1.13 5.66
N GLY A 2 39.45 1.33 6.99
CA GLY A 2 38.22 1.34 7.82
C GLY A 2 37.26 2.52 7.59
N THR A 3 37.77 3.69 7.19
CA THR A 3 36.95 4.90 6.96
C THR A 3 36.06 4.80 5.70
N ALA A 4 36.52 4.09 4.66
CA ALA A 4 35.76 3.91 3.42
C ALA A 4 34.53 3.00 3.61
N LEU A 5 34.66 1.94 4.42
CA LEU A 5 33.55 1.04 4.77
C LEU A 5 32.50 1.75 5.63
N ALA A 6 32.93 2.62 6.55
CA ALA A 6 32.03 3.43 7.37
C ALA A 6 31.23 4.44 6.52
N HIS A 7 31.87 5.09 5.54
CA HIS A 7 31.19 5.99 4.61
C HIS A 7 30.18 5.26 3.71
N LEU A 8 30.51 4.07 3.21
CA LEU A 8 29.57 3.25 2.45
C LEU A 8 28.36 2.84 3.31
N GLY A 9 28.58 2.41 4.56
CA GLY A 9 27.50 2.08 5.49
C GLY A 9 26.58 3.28 5.78
N ALA A 10 27.15 4.47 5.97
CA ALA A 10 26.39 5.70 6.21
C ALA A 10 25.55 6.12 4.99
N ILE A 11 26.09 5.98 3.77
CA ILE A 11 25.35 6.28 2.54
C ILE A 11 24.18 5.31 2.36
N VAL A 12 24.42 4.01 2.55
CA VAL A 12 23.36 2.99 2.43
C VAL A 12 22.28 3.18 3.50
N GLY A 13 22.66 3.40 4.76
CA GLY A 13 21.73 3.65 5.86
C GLY A 13 20.90 4.91 5.64
N GLY A 14 21.54 6.00 5.19
CA GLY A 14 20.87 7.26 4.89
C GLY A 14 19.86 7.16 3.75
N VAL A 15 20.20 6.42 2.68
CA VAL A 15 19.28 6.20 1.55
C VAL A 15 18.10 5.31 1.96
N VAL A 16 18.34 4.22 2.69
CA VAL A 16 17.28 3.33 3.18
C VAL A 16 16.34 4.07 4.14
N GLY A 17 16.89 4.84 5.08
CA GLY A 17 16.12 5.66 6.00
C GLY A 17 15.30 6.74 5.29
N SER A 18 15.87 7.41 4.30
CA SER A 18 15.16 8.45 3.53
C SER A 18 14.02 7.88 2.70
N VAL A 19 14.18 6.69 2.09
CA VAL A 19 13.11 6.02 1.34
C VAL A 19 11.99 5.56 2.26
N ALA A 20 12.32 5.01 3.44
CA ALA A 20 11.33 4.63 4.44
C ALA A 20 10.55 5.85 4.97
N LEU A 21 11.26 6.95 5.28
CA LEU A 21 10.66 8.21 5.73
C LEU A 21 9.79 8.85 4.64
N MET A 22 10.23 8.85 3.38
CA MET A 22 9.45 9.35 2.25
C MET A 22 8.18 8.52 2.03
N GLY A 23 8.25 7.20 2.16
CA GLY A 23 7.07 6.32 2.10
C GLY A 23 6.09 6.58 3.25
N TRP A 24 6.61 6.79 4.46
CA TRP A 24 5.81 7.17 5.62
C TRP A 24 5.14 8.55 5.46
N LEU A 25 5.86 9.55 4.95
CA LEU A 25 5.31 10.87 4.65
C LEU A 25 4.30 10.82 3.50
N ALA A 26 4.50 9.99 2.48
CA ALA A 26 3.54 9.80 1.41
C ALA A 26 2.24 9.14 1.93
N ARG A 27 2.33 8.20 2.87
CA ARG A 27 1.15 7.63 3.56
C ARG A 27 0.37 8.69 4.32
N LEU A 28 1.05 9.64 4.95
CA LEU A 28 0.42 10.76 5.65
C LEU A 28 -0.19 11.79 4.67
N ALA A 29 0.53 12.15 3.61
CA ALA A 29 0.13 13.19 2.67
C ALA A 29 -0.97 12.74 1.69
N PHE A 30 -0.92 11.50 1.21
CA PHE A 30 -1.95 10.94 0.33
C PHE A 30 -3.17 10.38 1.09
N GLY A 31 -3.14 10.41 2.42
CA GLY A 31 -4.27 10.10 3.31
C GLY A 31 -5.31 11.22 3.46
N SER A 32 -5.10 12.42 2.91
CA SER A 32 -6.01 13.57 3.16
C SER A 32 -6.14 14.58 2.02
N ALA A 33 -6.11 14.14 0.75
CA ALA A 33 -6.33 15.07 -0.36
C ALA A 33 -7.11 14.45 -1.50
N ARG A 34 -8.41 14.24 -1.31
CA ARG A 34 -9.38 14.38 -2.40
C ARG A 34 -10.48 15.32 -1.98
N LEU A 35 -10.60 16.40 -2.75
CA LEU A 35 -11.56 17.48 -2.62
C LEU A 35 -12.98 16.93 -2.36
N PRO A 36 -13.75 17.54 -1.45
CA PRO A 36 -15.10 17.10 -1.14
C PRO A 36 -16.00 17.42 -2.33
N LEU A 37 -16.03 16.54 -3.33
CA LEU A 37 -17.05 16.57 -4.35
C LEU A 37 -18.35 16.05 -3.74
N ARG A 38 -19.02 16.97 -3.03
CA ARG A 38 -20.47 17.12 -2.94
C ARG A 38 -21.25 15.81 -2.72
N SER A 39 -20.85 15.03 -1.72
CA SER A 39 -21.68 13.96 -1.16
C SER A 39 -22.72 14.55 -0.21
N ARG A 40 -23.84 14.90 -0.83
CA ARG A 40 -25.15 15.23 -0.28
C ARG A 40 -25.56 14.25 0.85
N ARG A 41 -26.05 14.79 1.97
CA ARG A 41 -27.28 14.33 2.64
C ARG A 41 -27.39 12.82 2.90
N ARG A 42 -26.58 12.33 3.85
CA ARG A 42 -26.89 11.16 4.70
C ARG A 42 -26.41 11.52 6.11
N GLU A 43 -27.21 12.29 6.85
CA GLU A 43 -28.10 11.72 7.88
C GLU A 43 -27.40 10.61 8.67
N HIS A 44 -26.79 11.02 9.79
CA HIS A 44 -26.75 10.32 11.07
C HIS A 44 -27.03 8.82 11.04
N GLU A 45 -26.07 8.04 10.57
CA GLU A 45 -25.97 6.63 10.89
C GLU A 45 -24.52 6.37 11.27
N ALA A 46 -24.30 5.65 12.38
CA ALA A 46 -23.03 5.48 13.06
C ALA A 46 -21.86 5.39 12.06
N ALA A 47 -20.95 6.37 12.10
CA ALA A 47 -19.86 6.46 11.14
C ALA A 47 -19.11 5.12 11.13
N PRO A 48 -19.01 4.44 9.97
CA PRO A 48 -18.24 3.20 9.86
C PRO A 48 -16.82 3.44 10.38
N ALA A 49 -16.27 2.49 11.12
CA ALA A 49 -14.90 2.55 11.61
C ALA A 49 -13.91 2.42 10.44
N GLY A 50 -13.61 3.54 9.77
CA GLY A 50 -12.65 3.58 8.67
C GLY A 50 -13.13 4.39 7.46
N ARG A 51 -12.33 4.37 6.39
CA ARG A 51 -12.70 4.96 5.10
C ARG A 51 -13.82 4.12 4.47
N PRO A 52 -14.73 4.72 3.67
CA PRO A 52 -15.74 3.96 2.95
C PRO A 52 -15.10 2.87 2.08
N LEU A 53 -15.66 1.66 2.11
CA LEU A 53 -15.11 0.50 1.40
C LEU A 53 -14.98 0.78 -0.11
N GLU A 54 -15.89 1.57 -0.69
CA GLU A 54 -15.87 1.93 -2.10
C GLU A 54 -14.63 2.77 -2.47
N GLN A 55 -14.17 3.63 -1.55
CA GLN A 55 -12.95 4.41 -1.74
C GLN A 55 -11.72 3.50 -1.71
N VAL A 56 -11.68 2.55 -0.77
CA VAL A 56 -10.62 1.55 -0.66
C VAL A 56 -10.58 0.68 -1.92
N ALA A 57 -11.73 0.22 -2.41
CA ALA A 57 -11.83 -0.54 -3.66
C ALA A 57 -11.35 0.27 -4.87
N ALA A 58 -11.68 1.55 -4.93
CA ALA A 58 -11.24 2.44 -6.00
C ALA A 58 -9.71 2.66 -5.99
N ASP A 59 -9.14 2.80 -4.79
CA ASP A 59 -7.70 2.92 -4.61
C ASP A 59 -6.97 1.61 -4.95
N LEU A 60 -7.50 0.43 -4.59
CA LEU A 60 -6.97 -0.87 -5.03
C LEU A 60 -6.92 -0.99 -6.55
N ARG A 61 -8.03 -0.69 -7.25
CA ARG A 61 -8.07 -0.72 -8.72
C ARG A 61 -7.13 0.29 -9.37
N ARG A 62 -6.93 1.45 -8.74
CA ARG A 62 -5.99 2.46 -9.22
C ARG A 62 -4.54 2.00 -9.03
N LEU A 63 -4.18 1.54 -7.84
CA LEU A 63 -2.82 1.12 -7.50
C LEU A 63 -2.43 -0.16 -8.22
N GLY A 64 -3.32 -1.16 -8.32
CA GLY A 64 -3.05 -2.38 -9.07
C GLY A 64 -2.71 -2.11 -10.54
N ARG A 65 -3.48 -1.22 -11.20
CA ARG A 65 -3.14 -0.76 -12.56
C ARG A 65 -1.79 -0.05 -12.62
N GLN A 66 -1.45 0.76 -11.63
CA GLN A 66 -0.16 1.44 -11.58
C GLN A 66 1.00 0.45 -11.39
N VAL A 67 0.83 -0.58 -10.54
CA VAL A 67 1.82 -1.65 -10.29
C VAL A 67 2.06 -2.44 -11.58
N ALA A 68 0.99 -2.84 -12.27
CA ALA A 68 1.07 -3.56 -13.54
C ALA A 68 1.73 -2.73 -14.66
N ALA A 69 1.51 -1.41 -14.67
CA ALA A 69 2.00 -0.51 -15.70
C ALA A 69 3.41 0.06 -15.45
N VAL A 70 4.16 -0.41 -14.44
CA VAL A 70 5.51 0.12 -14.19
C VAL A 70 6.46 -0.30 -15.33
N PRO A 71 7.06 0.66 -16.07
CA PRO A 71 7.94 0.33 -17.19
C PRO A 71 9.19 -0.44 -16.78
N ALA A 72 9.65 -1.32 -17.66
CA ALA A 72 11.01 -1.88 -17.56
C ALA A 72 12.02 -0.71 -17.61
N GLY A 73 12.89 -0.61 -16.60
CA GLY A 73 13.83 0.50 -16.44
C GLY A 73 13.39 1.61 -15.48
N ALA A 74 12.19 1.54 -14.91
CA ALA A 74 11.82 2.43 -13.81
C ALA A 74 12.74 2.21 -12.59
N PRO A 75 13.07 3.28 -11.81
CA PRO A 75 13.87 3.14 -10.60
C PRO A 75 13.29 2.09 -9.64
N MET A 76 14.14 1.24 -9.07
CA MET A 76 13.71 0.17 -8.17
C MET A 76 12.94 0.73 -6.95
N ALA A 77 13.34 1.92 -6.47
CA ALA A 77 12.63 2.63 -5.41
C ALA A 77 11.17 2.94 -5.77
N ARG A 78 10.88 3.27 -7.03
CA ARG A 78 9.51 3.52 -7.51
C ARG A 78 8.69 2.24 -7.54
N ARG A 79 9.26 1.12 -8.03
CA ARG A 79 8.57 -0.19 -8.00
C ARG A 79 8.24 -0.60 -6.58
N LEU A 80 9.22 -0.51 -5.68
CA LEU A 80 9.05 -0.90 -4.28
C LEU A 80 8.07 0.00 -3.53
N GLY A 81 8.15 1.31 -3.72
CA GLY A 81 7.23 2.25 -3.08
C GLY A 81 5.77 2.05 -3.52
N LEU A 82 5.56 1.79 -4.80
CA LEU A 82 4.23 1.53 -5.34
C LEU A 82 3.67 0.18 -4.86
N GLN A 83 4.51 -0.86 -4.81
CA GLN A 83 4.12 -2.15 -4.25
C GLN A 83 3.76 -2.04 -2.76
N ALA A 84 4.53 -1.26 -1.98
CA ALA A 84 4.24 -1.02 -0.57
C ALA A 84 2.90 -0.30 -0.39
N ALA A 85 2.63 0.73 -1.20
CA ALA A 85 1.34 1.43 -1.18
C ALA A 85 0.17 0.49 -1.53
N TYR A 86 0.36 -0.41 -2.50
CA TYR A 86 -0.64 -1.43 -2.83
C TYR A 86 -0.89 -2.38 -1.66
N ASP A 87 0.16 -2.91 -1.04
CA ASP A 87 0.07 -3.82 0.11
C ASP A 87 -0.64 -3.15 1.32
N ASP A 88 -0.44 -1.84 1.52
CA ASP A 88 -1.10 -1.07 2.59
C ASP A 88 -2.62 -1.00 2.38
N VAL A 89 -3.06 -0.69 1.16
CA VAL A 89 -4.49 -0.63 0.82
C VAL A 89 -5.10 -2.03 0.85
N LEU A 90 -4.35 -3.06 0.46
CA LEU A 90 -4.77 -4.46 0.55
C LEU A 90 -4.99 -4.89 2.01
N THR A 91 -4.11 -4.45 2.91
CA THR A 91 -4.21 -4.65 4.36
C THR A 91 -5.39 -3.90 4.97
N GLU A 92 -5.71 -2.71 4.47
CA GLU A 92 -6.90 -1.97 4.90
C GLU A 92 -8.20 -2.63 4.44
N ALA A 93 -8.27 -3.06 3.18
CA ALA A 93 -9.41 -3.80 2.65
C ALA A 93 -9.64 -5.10 3.42
N ALA A 94 -8.57 -5.84 3.72
CA ALA A 94 -8.64 -7.06 4.51
C ALA A 94 -9.17 -6.80 5.93
N ARG A 95 -8.77 -5.70 6.58
CA ARG A 95 -9.33 -5.31 7.89
C ARG A 95 -10.80 -4.92 7.82
N LEU A 96 -11.22 -4.17 6.80
CA LEU A 96 -12.61 -3.73 6.64
C LEU A 96 -13.57 -4.90 6.35
N LEU A 97 -13.09 -5.93 5.66
CA LEU A 97 -13.84 -7.14 5.35
C LEU A 97 -13.54 -8.31 6.31
N GLU A 98 -12.81 -8.04 7.39
CA GLU A 98 -12.43 -9.02 8.41
C GLU A 98 -11.74 -10.28 7.85
N VAL A 99 -11.01 -10.13 6.74
CA VAL A 99 -10.21 -11.19 6.13
C VAL A 99 -8.90 -11.34 6.91
N PRO A 100 -8.60 -12.52 7.47
CA PRO A 100 -7.33 -12.76 8.14
C PRO A 100 -6.15 -12.59 7.19
N HIS A 101 -5.08 -11.94 7.62
CA HIS A 101 -3.90 -11.69 6.79
C HIS A 101 -2.60 -11.57 7.61
N ALA A 102 -1.46 -11.84 6.97
CA ALA A 102 -0.11 -11.71 7.55
C ALA A 102 0.78 -10.71 6.78
N LEU A 103 0.23 -9.93 5.84
CA LEU A 103 0.98 -9.00 4.98
C LEU A 103 1.87 -8.00 5.72
N GLY A 104 1.45 -7.55 6.91
CA GLY A 104 2.22 -6.63 7.76
C GLY A 104 3.42 -7.29 8.44
N ASP A 105 3.34 -8.60 8.70
CA ASP A 105 4.30 -9.34 9.50
C ASP A 105 5.38 -10.02 8.64
N LEU A 106 5.09 -10.24 7.36
CA LEU A 106 6.01 -10.88 6.44
C LEU A 106 7.07 -9.91 5.89
N ARG A 107 8.33 -10.32 6.00
CA ARG A 107 9.47 -9.66 5.35
C ARG A 107 9.30 -9.70 3.81
N PRO A 108 9.72 -8.65 3.07
CA PRO A 108 9.76 -8.69 1.61
C PRO A 108 10.45 -9.93 1.06
N GLY A 109 9.85 -10.53 0.04
CA GLY A 109 10.29 -11.77 -0.59
C GLY A 109 9.12 -12.67 -0.96
N ARG A 110 9.40 -13.87 -1.46
CA ARG A 110 8.38 -14.79 -2.00
C ARG A 110 7.22 -15.08 -1.03
N ALA A 111 7.50 -15.24 0.26
CA ALA A 111 6.45 -15.52 1.25
C ALA A 111 5.40 -14.39 1.29
N ARG A 112 5.84 -13.13 1.26
CA ARG A 112 4.96 -11.96 1.21
C ARG A 112 4.22 -11.87 -0.12
N ASP A 113 4.86 -12.24 -1.23
CA ASP A 113 4.22 -12.24 -2.55
C ASP A 113 3.11 -13.31 -2.64
N VAL A 114 3.33 -14.49 -2.08
CA VAL A 114 2.32 -15.56 -1.98
C VAL A 114 1.16 -15.13 -1.09
N GLU A 115 1.45 -14.57 0.08
CA GLU A 115 0.42 -14.05 0.97
C GLU A 115 -0.41 -12.95 0.31
N ARG A 116 0.22 -12.08 -0.49
CA ARG A 116 -0.49 -11.06 -1.27
C ARG A 116 -1.51 -11.70 -2.21
N LEU A 117 -1.11 -12.69 -3.00
CA LEU A 117 -2.03 -13.40 -3.89
C LEU A 117 -3.18 -14.06 -3.13
N ARG A 118 -2.88 -14.69 -1.98
CA ARG A 118 -3.90 -15.30 -1.11
C ARG A 118 -4.90 -14.26 -0.59
N VAL A 119 -4.43 -13.10 -0.13
CA VAL A 119 -5.31 -12.02 0.35
C VAL A 119 -6.13 -11.43 -0.79
N GLN A 120 -5.54 -11.23 -1.97
CA GLN A 120 -6.29 -10.77 -3.15
C GLN A 120 -7.43 -11.72 -3.50
N ALA A 121 -7.17 -13.04 -3.50
CA ALA A 121 -8.19 -14.05 -3.73
C ALA A 121 -9.28 -14.03 -2.64
N ALA A 122 -8.91 -13.99 -1.36
CA ALA A 122 -9.87 -13.95 -0.27
C ALA A 122 -10.77 -12.70 -0.29
N LEU A 123 -10.22 -11.55 -0.70
CA LEU A 123 -10.98 -10.32 -0.90
C LEU A 123 -11.93 -10.42 -2.10
N ALA A 124 -11.50 -11.07 -3.19
CA ALA A 124 -12.36 -11.35 -4.34
C ALA A 124 -13.52 -12.28 -3.96
N ASP A 125 -13.26 -13.32 -3.17
CA ASP A 125 -14.28 -14.22 -2.63
C ASP A 125 -15.28 -13.49 -1.71
N ALA A 126 -14.82 -12.47 -0.98
CA ALA A 126 -15.67 -11.57 -0.19
C ALA A 126 -16.46 -10.55 -1.04
N GLY A 127 -16.33 -10.59 -2.37
CA GLY A 127 -17.05 -9.74 -3.32
C GLY A 127 -16.36 -8.42 -3.69
N LEU A 128 -15.11 -8.21 -3.25
CA LEU A 128 -14.34 -7.02 -3.62
C LEU A 128 -13.64 -7.23 -4.96
N ALA A 129 -13.90 -6.36 -5.94
CA ALA A 129 -13.20 -6.42 -7.22
C ALA A 129 -11.73 -6.00 -7.08
N VAL A 130 -10.85 -6.99 -6.86
CA VAL A 130 -9.40 -6.84 -6.77
C VAL A 130 -8.78 -7.13 -8.15
N PRO A 131 -7.83 -6.32 -8.63
CA PRO A 131 -7.10 -6.63 -9.86
C PRO A 131 -6.18 -7.85 -9.67
N ASP A 132 -6.22 -8.75 -10.67
CA ASP A 132 -5.35 -9.93 -10.80
C ASP A 132 -3.90 -9.56 -11.18
#